data_AF-A0A3S4PJ94-F1
#
_entry.id   AF-A0A3S4PJ94-F1
#
_cell.length_a   1.000
_cell.length_b   1.000
_cell.length_c   1.000
_cell.angle_alpha   90.00
_cell.angle_beta   90.00
_cell.angle_gamma   90.00
#
_symmetry.space_group_name_H-M   'P 1'
#
loop_
_entity.id
_entity.type
_entity.pdbx_description
1 polymer ?
#
loop_
_entity_poly.entity_id
_entity_poly.type
_entity_poly.pdbx_seq_one_letter_code
_entity_poly.pdbx_strand_id
1 'polypeptide(L)'
;MSSTIEWEVELTSGIPMYLHQLSRENDNNGHFWVWGGVDDYLDCTNDHFSFSSSHFGDIEDDPDVAWQVAHELLSLFNGAMALLWNQRHPFRIARLLREGRSVNYAEKRNLHGLLGALPASAKRGREREDSALVFHLVSLACEYQDAYHLVKLFEQKGGWTTYYKILETIESYTAKYGLNVPVDKKIQKSFELTANNFSISGFESRHGFKQQAKEIKTASLTIDEGYKFISGYAKRYLSTRFGPTLRQRPTLR
;
A
#
# COMPACT_ATOMS: atom_id res chain seq x y z
N MET A 1 -17.41 0.60 -27.78
CA MET A 1 -18.41 1.07 -26.80
C MET A 1 -17.64 1.71 -25.68
N SER A 2 -17.62 3.04 -25.63
CA SER A 2 -16.92 3.81 -24.59
C SER A 2 -17.73 3.72 -23.31
N SER A 3 -17.28 2.92 -22.35
CA SER A 3 -17.76 3.06 -20.97
C SER A 3 -17.19 4.38 -20.47
N THR A 4 -18.01 5.42 -20.40
CA THR A 4 -17.63 6.67 -19.75
C THR A 4 -17.26 6.37 -18.30
N ILE A 5 -16.00 6.59 -17.96
CA ILE A 5 -15.52 6.51 -16.58
C ILE A 5 -16.20 7.64 -15.81
N GLU A 6 -17.06 7.29 -14.85
CA GLU A 6 -17.81 8.29 -14.09
C GLU A 6 -16.87 9.08 -13.19
N TRP A 7 -16.04 8.40 -12.40
CA TRP A 7 -15.07 9.02 -11.50
C TRP A 7 -13.64 8.65 -11.90
N GLU A 8 -12.82 9.68 -12.08
CA GLU A 8 -11.42 9.55 -12.47
C GLU A 8 -10.53 10.36 -11.50
N VAL A 9 -9.45 9.75 -11.06
CA VAL A 9 -8.46 10.38 -10.18
C VAL A 9 -7.17 10.54 -10.95
N GLU A 10 -6.84 11.78 -11.30
CA GLU A 10 -5.56 12.08 -11.94
C GLU A 10 -4.43 12.05 -10.92
N LEU A 11 -3.32 11.41 -11.31
CA LEU A 11 -2.13 11.25 -10.48
C LEU A 11 -1.05 12.27 -10.85
N THR A 12 -0.26 12.65 -9.84
CA THR A 12 0.96 13.44 -9.99
C THR A 12 2.02 12.98 -9.00
N SER A 13 3.23 13.53 -9.12
CA SER A 13 4.40 13.14 -8.34
C SER A 13 4.78 11.66 -8.55
N GLY A 14 5.63 11.13 -7.67
CA GLY A 14 6.07 9.73 -7.75
C GLY A 14 7.02 9.46 -8.92
N ILE A 15 7.18 8.18 -9.26
CA ILE A 15 8.06 7.71 -10.34
C ILE A 15 7.18 7.12 -11.46
N PRO A 16 6.98 7.83 -12.58
CA PRO A 16 6.07 7.42 -13.67
C PRO A 16 6.37 6.05 -14.27
N MET A 17 7.65 5.61 -14.26
CA MET A 17 8.06 4.29 -14.76
C MET A 17 7.28 3.14 -14.13
N TYR A 18 6.90 3.27 -12.85
CA TYR A 18 6.06 2.28 -12.19
C TYR A 18 4.63 2.24 -12.75
N LEU A 19 4.06 3.40 -13.09
CA LEU A 19 2.71 3.47 -13.65
C LEU A 19 2.67 3.00 -15.10
N HIS A 20 3.73 3.24 -15.89
CA HIS A 20 3.85 2.64 -17.24
C HIS A 20 3.85 1.12 -17.20
N GLN A 21 4.54 0.52 -16.22
CA GLN A 21 4.52 -0.93 -16.06
C GLN A 21 3.12 -1.39 -15.64
N LEU A 22 2.54 -0.77 -14.61
CA LEU A 22 1.26 -1.17 -14.06
C LEU A 22 0.09 -0.97 -15.02
N SER A 23 0.09 0.09 -15.84
CA SER A 23 -1.00 0.35 -16.80
C SER A 23 -1.09 -0.73 -17.88
N ARG A 24 0.01 -1.42 -18.18
CA ARG A 24 0.05 -2.57 -19.11
C ARG A 24 -0.39 -3.88 -18.46
N GLU A 25 -0.20 -4.01 -17.14
CA GLU A 25 -0.51 -5.20 -16.34
C GLU A 25 -1.90 -5.13 -15.66
N ASN A 26 -2.77 -4.28 -16.18
CA ASN A 26 -4.04 -3.92 -15.55
C ASN A 26 -5.26 -4.47 -16.30
N ASP A 27 -6.36 -4.73 -15.58
CA ASP A 27 -7.68 -4.98 -16.16
C ASP A 27 -8.56 -3.74 -15.92
N ASN A 28 -8.93 -3.06 -16.99
CA ASN A 28 -9.74 -1.83 -16.96
C ASN A 28 -11.17 -2.04 -16.42
N ASN A 29 -11.54 -3.25 -16.01
CA ASN A 29 -12.79 -3.54 -15.32
C ASN A 29 -12.62 -3.87 -13.84
N GLY A 30 -11.41 -3.78 -13.29
CA GLY A 30 -11.03 -4.31 -11.98
C GLY A 30 -11.47 -3.51 -10.75
N HIS A 31 -11.04 -3.98 -9.56
CA HIS A 31 -11.26 -3.29 -8.27
C HIS A 31 -10.69 -1.88 -8.31
N PHE A 32 -9.45 -1.77 -8.79
CA PHE A 32 -8.65 -0.57 -8.90
C PHE A 32 -7.81 -0.73 -10.16
N TRP A 33 -7.82 0.28 -11.02
CA TRP A 33 -7.15 0.20 -12.32
C TRP A 33 -6.55 1.57 -12.65
N VAL A 34 -5.33 1.55 -13.20
CA VAL A 34 -4.57 2.72 -13.66
C VAL A 34 -4.46 2.71 -15.18
N TRP A 35 -4.61 3.87 -15.82
CA TRP A 35 -4.38 4.06 -17.26
C TRP A 35 -3.61 5.35 -17.53
N GLY A 36 -3.29 5.56 -18.81
CA GLY A 36 -2.47 6.67 -19.28
C GLY A 36 -1.06 6.23 -19.64
N GLY A 37 -0.15 7.19 -19.74
CA GLY A 37 1.23 6.93 -20.13
C GLY A 37 1.46 6.83 -21.64
N VAL A 38 0.42 7.08 -22.45
CA VAL A 38 0.47 7.06 -23.91
C VAL A 38 -0.36 8.23 -24.43
N ASP A 39 0.20 8.96 -25.38
CA ASP A 39 -0.48 9.93 -26.21
C ASP A 39 -0.76 9.27 -27.56
N ASP A 40 -1.98 8.77 -27.74
CA ASP A 40 -2.40 8.08 -28.96
C ASP A 40 -2.45 9.04 -30.18
N TYR A 41 -2.50 10.35 -29.96
CA TYR A 41 -2.51 11.34 -31.04
C TYR A 41 -1.10 11.59 -31.58
N LEU A 42 -0.09 11.59 -30.70
CA LEU A 42 1.31 11.79 -31.05
C LEU A 42 2.13 10.49 -31.17
N ASP A 43 1.51 9.34 -30.89
CA ASP A 43 2.15 8.02 -30.81
C ASP A 43 3.40 8.04 -29.91
N CYS A 44 3.31 8.77 -28.79
CA CYS A 44 4.43 8.96 -27.87
C CYS A 44 4.04 8.69 -26.42
N THR A 45 5.02 8.38 -25.57
CA THR A 45 4.78 8.22 -24.13
C THR A 45 4.60 9.58 -23.47
N ASN A 46 3.62 9.70 -22.58
CA ASN A 46 3.47 10.84 -21.67
C ASN A 46 3.52 10.39 -20.21
N ASP A 47 3.58 11.34 -19.27
CA ASP A 47 3.55 11.06 -17.82
C ASP A 47 2.17 11.33 -17.21
N HIS A 48 1.12 11.35 -18.03
CA HIS A 48 -0.25 11.55 -17.57
C HIS A 48 -0.88 10.22 -17.22
N PHE A 49 -1.16 10.04 -15.94
CA PHE A 49 -1.76 8.82 -15.40
C PHE A 49 -2.97 9.14 -14.55
N SER A 50 -3.95 8.25 -14.62
CA SER A 50 -5.15 8.33 -13.82
C SER A 50 -5.52 6.94 -13.30
N PHE A 51 -6.30 6.90 -12.22
CA PHE A 51 -6.92 5.67 -11.76
C PHE A 51 -8.41 5.84 -11.51
N SER A 52 -9.09 4.71 -11.42
CA SER A 52 -10.47 4.61 -10.96
C SER A 52 -10.67 3.27 -10.27
N SER A 53 -11.83 3.13 -9.64
CA SER A 53 -12.16 1.99 -8.80
C SER A 53 -13.65 1.76 -8.77
N SER A 54 -14.02 0.49 -8.66
CA SER A 54 -15.41 0.09 -8.42
C SER A 54 -16.02 0.67 -7.14
N HIS A 55 -15.21 1.11 -6.16
CA HIS A 55 -15.71 1.78 -4.95
C HIS A 55 -16.37 3.14 -5.24
N PHE A 56 -16.14 3.73 -6.41
CA PHE A 56 -16.84 4.94 -6.83
C PHE A 56 -18.27 4.67 -7.33
N GLY A 57 -18.60 3.42 -7.71
CA GLY A 57 -19.86 3.09 -8.37
C GLY A 57 -21.11 3.23 -7.50
N ASP A 58 -20.96 3.21 -6.18
CA ASP A 58 -22.07 3.35 -5.23
C ASP A 58 -22.18 4.77 -4.63
N ILE A 59 -21.37 5.73 -5.11
CA ILE A 59 -21.36 7.10 -4.58
C ILE A 59 -22.43 7.94 -5.28
N GLU A 60 -23.52 8.21 -4.57
CA GLU A 60 -24.59 9.10 -5.02
C GLU A 60 -24.13 10.56 -5.03
N ASP A 61 -23.65 11.07 -6.18
CA ASP A 61 -23.32 12.49 -6.45
C ASP A 61 -22.75 13.29 -5.25
N ASP A 62 -21.84 12.66 -4.50
CA ASP A 62 -21.21 13.26 -3.33
C ASP A 62 -19.69 13.35 -3.58
N PRO A 63 -19.21 14.51 -4.08
CA PRO A 63 -17.79 14.73 -4.33
C PRO A 63 -16.93 14.61 -3.08
N ASP A 64 -17.47 14.93 -1.89
CA ASP A 64 -16.71 14.83 -0.64
C ASP A 64 -16.41 13.36 -0.33
N VAL A 65 -17.40 12.48 -0.47
CA VAL A 65 -17.23 11.03 -0.29
C VAL A 65 -16.27 10.47 -1.34
N ALA A 66 -16.41 10.88 -2.61
CA ALA A 66 -15.50 10.48 -3.68
C ALA A 66 -14.04 10.88 -3.38
N TRP A 67 -13.81 12.09 -2.85
CA TRP A 67 -12.48 12.49 -2.39
C TRP A 67 -11.93 11.62 -1.28
N GLN A 68 -12.75 11.27 -0.27
CA GLN A 68 -12.27 10.40 0.82
C GLN A 68 -11.92 9.00 0.31
N VAL A 69 -12.73 8.44 -0.59
CA VAL A 69 -12.44 7.16 -1.24
C VAL A 69 -11.16 7.24 -2.07
N ALA A 70 -10.98 8.31 -2.85
CA ALA A 70 -9.78 8.51 -3.65
C ALA A 70 -8.51 8.63 -2.77
N HIS A 71 -8.56 9.40 -1.67
CA HIS A 71 -7.46 9.52 -0.72
C HIS A 71 -7.10 8.20 -0.07
N GLU A 72 -8.10 7.38 0.29
CA GLU A 72 -7.85 6.09 0.92
C GLU A 72 -7.29 5.08 -0.07
N LEU A 73 -7.86 4.97 -1.28
CA LEU A 73 -7.35 4.10 -2.33
C LEU A 73 -5.91 4.45 -2.73
N LEU A 74 -5.60 5.74 -2.88
CA LEU A 74 -4.23 6.17 -3.19
C LEU A 74 -3.26 5.85 -2.04
N SER A 75 -3.71 5.99 -0.79
CA SER A 75 -2.92 5.63 0.39
C SER A 75 -2.63 4.12 0.40
N LEU A 76 -3.62 3.27 0.10
CA LEU A 76 -3.42 1.83 -0.02
C LEU A 76 -2.49 1.47 -1.19
N PHE A 77 -2.67 2.12 -2.34
CA PHE A 77 -1.82 1.92 -3.51
C PHE A 77 -0.36 2.28 -3.21
N ASN A 78 -0.10 3.46 -2.65
CA ASN A 78 1.25 3.87 -2.25
C ASN A 78 1.88 2.92 -1.21
N GLY A 79 1.10 2.44 -0.23
CA GLY A 79 1.58 1.46 0.75
C GLY A 79 1.92 0.12 0.13
N ALA A 80 1.10 -0.37 -0.82
CA ALA A 80 1.35 -1.61 -1.55
C ALA A 80 2.63 -1.50 -2.40
N MET A 81 2.81 -0.37 -3.07
CA MET A 81 4.03 -0.06 -3.83
C MET A 81 5.27 0.02 -2.95
N ALA A 82 5.15 0.67 -1.79
CA ALA A 82 6.21 0.76 -0.80
C ALA A 82 6.58 -0.63 -0.24
N LEU A 83 5.61 -1.51 0.01
CA LEU A 83 5.86 -2.88 0.48
C LEU A 83 6.51 -3.76 -0.59
N LEU A 84 5.98 -3.73 -1.81
CA LEU A 84 6.38 -4.66 -2.87
C LEU A 84 7.65 -4.21 -3.59
N TRP A 85 7.76 -2.92 -3.90
CA TRP A 85 8.79 -2.36 -4.79
C TRP A 85 9.70 -1.32 -4.13
N ASN A 86 9.58 -1.08 -2.82
CA ASN A 86 10.39 -0.08 -2.09
C ASN A 86 10.28 1.33 -2.70
N GLN A 87 9.09 1.68 -3.21
CA GLN A 87 8.83 3.03 -3.70
C GLN A 87 8.90 4.03 -2.54
N ARG A 88 9.86 4.96 -2.61
CA ARG A 88 10.07 6.01 -1.58
C ARG A 88 9.35 7.32 -1.88
N HIS A 89 8.91 7.51 -3.12
CA HIS A 89 8.26 8.72 -3.60
C HIS A 89 6.79 8.43 -3.90
N PRO A 90 5.87 8.67 -2.96
CA PRO A 90 4.46 8.36 -3.16
C PRO A 90 3.83 9.24 -4.24
N PHE A 91 2.85 8.69 -4.94
CA PHE A 91 1.98 9.44 -5.84
C PHE A 91 1.01 10.32 -5.04
N ARG A 92 0.51 11.37 -5.68
CA ARG A 92 -0.48 12.32 -5.13
C ARG A 92 -1.63 12.48 -6.09
N ILE A 93 -2.79 12.88 -5.56
CA ILE A 93 -3.94 13.26 -6.40
C ILE A 93 -3.68 14.67 -6.95
N ALA A 94 -3.68 14.80 -8.27
CA ALA A 94 -3.67 16.09 -8.94
C ALA A 94 -5.08 16.68 -8.99
N ARG A 95 -6.04 15.90 -9.50
CA ARG A 95 -7.43 16.29 -9.69
C ARG A 95 -8.34 15.07 -9.51
N LEU A 96 -9.56 15.33 -9.05
CA LEU A 96 -10.67 14.38 -9.12
C LEU A 96 -11.62 14.90 -10.20
N LEU A 97 -11.96 14.03 -11.16
CA LEU A 97 -12.84 14.32 -12.27
C LEU A 97 -14.11 13.48 -12.13
N ARG A 98 -15.26 14.09 -12.42
CA ARG A 98 -16.53 13.41 -12.63
C ARG A 98 -16.99 13.65 -14.06
N GLU A 99 -17.17 12.59 -14.83
CA GLU A 99 -17.53 12.65 -16.25
C GLU A 99 -16.61 13.62 -17.04
N GLY A 100 -15.31 13.60 -16.73
CA GLY A 100 -14.29 14.47 -17.33
C GLY A 100 -14.25 15.92 -16.81
N ARG A 101 -15.09 16.29 -15.84
CA ARG A 101 -15.10 17.64 -15.24
C ARG A 101 -14.47 17.62 -13.85
N SER A 102 -13.58 18.57 -13.57
CA SER A 102 -12.96 18.69 -12.25
C SER A 102 -14.00 19.05 -11.20
N VAL A 103 -13.95 18.35 -10.06
CA VAL A 103 -14.71 18.72 -8.86
C VAL A 103 -13.83 19.55 -7.92
N ASN A 104 -14.46 20.28 -6.99
CA ASN A 104 -13.74 21.06 -5.99
C ASN A 104 -12.91 20.14 -5.09
N TYR A 105 -11.71 20.58 -4.71
CA TYR A 105 -10.84 19.82 -3.82
C TYR A 105 -11.44 19.70 -2.42
N ALA A 106 -11.40 18.49 -1.87
CA ALA A 106 -11.69 18.23 -0.47
C ALA A 106 -10.46 17.64 0.25
N GLU A 107 -10.17 18.18 1.43
CA GLU A 107 -9.07 17.68 2.26
C GLU A 107 -9.34 16.27 2.77
N LYS A 108 -8.26 15.51 2.95
CA LYS A 108 -8.31 14.19 3.55
C LYS A 108 -8.73 14.30 5.01
N ARG A 109 -9.82 13.62 5.37
CA ARG A 109 -10.27 13.48 6.75
C ARG A 109 -9.49 12.34 7.42
N ASN A 110 -9.29 12.42 8.74
CA ASN A 110 -8.67 11.36 9.54
C ASN A 110 -9.65 10.21 9.83
N LEU A 111 -10.28 9.69 8.78
CA LEU A 111 -11.14 8.52 8.83
C LEU A 111 -10.30 7.32 8.38
N HIS A 112 -10.07 6.39 9.29
CA HIS A 112 -9.34 5.16 9.01
C HIS A 112 -10.28 3.97 9.11
N GLY A 113 -10.31 3.16 8.07
CA GLY A 113 -11.21 2.03 8.00
C GLY A 113 -11.08 1.29 6.68
N LEU A 114 -11.58 0.06 6.69
CA LEU A 114 -11.75 -0.73 5.48
C LEU A 114 -12.79 -0.06 4.59
N LEU A 115 -12.50 0.05 3.30
CA LEU A 115 -13.49 0.46 2.29
C LEU A 115 -14.59 -0.61 2.09
N GLY A 116 -14.35 -1.81 2.62
CA GLY A 116 -15.31 -2.90 2.62
C GLY A 116 -15.16 -3.84 1.44
N ALA A 117 -16.00 -4.87 1.43
CA ALA A 117 -16.07 -5.80 0.32
C ALA A 117 -16.48 -5.09 -0.97
N LEU A 118 -15.90 -5.54 -2.08
CA LEU A 118 -16.29 -5.09 -3.41
C LEU A 118 -17.80 -5.30 -3.66
N PRO A 119 -18.48 -4.35 -4.32
CA PRO A 119 -19.83 -4.59 -4.79
C PRO A 119 -19.85 -5.77 -5.78
N ALA A 120 -20.93 -6.54 -5.80
CA ALA A 120 -21.04 -7.73 -6.66
C ALA A 120 -20.93 -7.41 -8.16
N SER A 121 -21.21 -6.16 -8.55
CA SER A 121 -21.05 -5.61 -9.89
C SER A 121 -19.59 -5.34 -10.28
N ALA A 122 -18.69 -5.21 -9.30
CA ALA A 122 -17.27 -5.13 -9.56
C ALA A 122 -16.83 -6.47 -10.15
N LYS A 123 -16.57 -6.46 -11.46
CA LYS A 123 -15.78 -7.53 -12.06
C LYS A 123 -14.41 -7.37 -11.42
N ARG A 124 -14.13 -8.11 -10.34
CA ARG A 124 -12.75 -8.30 -9.88
C ARG A 124 -12.00 -8.61 -11.15
N GLY A 125 -11.16 -7.67 -11.58
CA GLY A 125 -10.52 -7.70 -12.89
C GLY A 125 -10.07 -9.12 -13.05
N ARG A 126 -10.45 -9.77 -14.16
CA ARG A 126 -10.30 -11.22 -14.35
C ARG A 126 -8.99 -11.58 -13.67
N GLU A 127 -9.00 -12.61 -12.83
CA GLU A 127 -7.80 -13.19 -12.22
C GLU A 127 -6.85 -13.74 -13.32
N ARG A 128 -6.58 -12.96 -14.38
CA ARG A 128 -5.51 -13.15 -15.33
C ARG A 128 -4.27 -13.27 -14.49
N GLU A 129 -3.54 -14.36 -14.68
CA GLU A 129 -2.28 -14.65 -14.02
C GLU A 129 -1.32 -13.45 -14.07
N ASP A 130 -1.47 -12.59 -15.08
CA ASP A 130 -0.63 -11.44 -15.39
C ASP A 130 -0.94 -10.15 -14.60
N SER A 131 -2.01 -10.07 -13.79
CA SER A 131 -2.28 -8.85 -13.02
C SER A 131 -1.25 -8.63 -11.91
N ALA A 132 -0.71 -7.42 -11.83
CA ALA A 132 0.33 -7.07 -10.88
C ALA A 132 -0.10 -7.31 -9.42
N LEU A 133 0.80 -7.86 -8.60
CA LEU A 133 0.56 -8.13 -7.16
C LEU A 133 0.12 -6.89 -6.36
N VAL A 134 0.49 -5.69 -6.84
CA VAL A 134 0.08 -4.41 -6.26
C VAL A 134 -1.45 -4.30 -6.22
N PHE A 135 -2.13 -4.61 -7.34
CA PHE A 135 -3.59 -4.50 -7.43
C PHE A 135 -4.32 -5.53 -6.55
N HIS A 136 -3.79 -6.76 -6.46
CA HIS A 136 -4.32 -7.75 -5.52
C HIS A 136 -4.15 -7.31 -4.06
N LEU A 137 -2.99 -6.74 -3.71
CA LEU A 137 -2.73 -6.27 -2.36
C LEU A 137 -3.64 -5.10 -1.97
N VAL A 138 -3.88 -4.15 -2.89
CA VAL A 138 -4.86 -3.07 -2.68
C VAL A 138 -6.26 -3.64 -2.45
N SER A 139 -6.68 -4.61 -3.27
CA SER A 139 -7.97 -5.28 -3.12
C SER A 139 -8.10 -5.97 -1.75
N LEU A 140 -7.07 -6.73 -1.33
CA LEU A 140 -7.05 -7.37 -0.01
C LEU A 140 -7.10 -6.35 1.12
N ALA A 141 -6.37 -5.24 1.00
CA ALA A 141 -6.36 -4.19 2.02
C ALA A 141 -7.70 -3.46 2.15
N CYS A 142 -8.55 -3.48 1.12
CA CYS A 142 -9.92 -2.96 1.25
C CYS A 142 -10.83 -3.89 2.05
N GLU A 143 -10.57 -5.20 2.07
CA GLU A 143 -11.45 -6.24 2.65
C GLU A 143 -10.95 -6.78 3.99
N TYR A 144 -9.64 -6.93 4.18
CA TYR A 144 -9.03 -7.63 5.31
C TYR A 144 -8.21 -6.70 6.18
N GLN A 145 -8.54 -6.66 7.47
CA GLN A 145 -7.93 -5.73 8.43
C GLN A 145 -6.41 -5.91 8.59
N ASP A 146 -5.91 -7.14 8.50
CA ASP A 146 -4.47 -7.43 8.58
C ASP A 146 -3.71 -6.93 7.35
N ALA A 147 -4.25 -7.15 6.14
CA ALA A 147 -3.70 -6.58 4.93
C ALA A 147 -3.74 -5.04 4.96
N TYR A 148 -4.86 -4.47 5.42
CA TYR A 148 -5.04 -3.03 5.60
C TYR A 148 -3.95 -2.44 6.51
N HIS A 149 -3.81 -2.94 7.73
CA HIS A 149 -2.83 -2.40 8.68
C HIS A 149 -1.41 -2.49 8.14
N LEU A 150 -1.02 -3.60 7.52
CA LEU A 150 0.31 -3.74 6.93
C LEU A 150 0.54 -2.69 5.83
N VAL A 151 -0.38 -2.59 4.87
CA VAL A 151 -0.26 -1.64 3.76
C VAL A 151 -0.22 -0.20 4.28
N LYS A 152 -1.07 0.17 5.24
CA LYS A 152 -1.07 1.52 5.84
C LYS A 152 0.22 1.84 6.58
N LEU A 153 0.82 0.86 7.26
CA LEU A 153 2.11 1.07 7.92
C LEU A 153 3.25 1.26 6.93
N PHE A 154 3.21 0.60 5.76
CA PHE A 154 4.20 0.81 4.70
C PHE A 154 4.02 2.13 3.94
N GLU A 155 2.83 2.73 3.95
CA GLU A 155 2.61 4.07 3.40
C GLU A 155 3.24 5.18 4.26
N GLN A 156 3.40 4.93 5.57
CA GLN A 156 4.05 5.88 6.47
C GLN A 156 5.55 6.04 6.15
N LYS A 157 6.12 7.17 6.59
CA LYS A 157 7.56 7.41 6.46
C LYS A 157 8.34 6.25 7.10
N GLY A 158 9.26 5.68 6.31
CA GLY A 158 10.16 4.63 6.75
C GLY A 158 11.04 5.07 7.91
N GLY A 159 11.30 4.14 8.83
CA GLY A 159 12.01 4.43 10.08
C GLY A 159 11.90 3.24 11.03
N TRP A 160 12.82 3.15 11.99
CA TRP A 160 12.82 2.07 12.98
C TRP A 160 11.51 1.98 13.76
N THR A 161 10.91 3.11 14.11
CA THR A 161 9.59 3.17 14.77
C THR A 161 8.51 2.51 13.92
N THR A 162 8.44 2.84 12.62
CA THR A 162 7.47 2.25 11.69
C THR A 162 7.74 0.76 11.49
N TYR A 163 9.00 0.37 11.31
CA TYR A 163 9.37 -1.03 11.09
C TYR A 163 9.09 -1.91 12.31
N TYR A 164 9.26 -1.38 13.52
CA TYR A 164 8.91 -2.08 14.74
C TYR A 164 7.40 -2.28 14.88
N LYS A 165 6.59 -1.25 14.57
CA LYS A 165 5.12 -1.39 14.51
C LYS A 165 4.66 -2.45 13.50
N ILE A 166 5.33 -2.53 12.35
CA ILE A 166 5.05 -3.58 11.35
C ILE A 166 5.36 -4.96 11.92
N LEU A 167 6.48 -5.12 12.63
CA LEU A 167 6.85 -6.39 13.27
C LEU A 167 5.77 -6.82 14.27
N GLU A 168 5.40 -5.95 15.21
CA GLU A 168 4.35 -6.23 16.20
C GLU A 168 3.02 -6.56 15.54
N THR A 169 2.68 -5.89 14.44
CA THR A 169 1.46 -6.13 13.67
C THR A 169 1.47 -7.53 13.05
N ILE A 170 2.59 -7.93 12.41
CA ILE A 170 2.75 -9.27 11.83
C ILE A 170 2.63 -10.33 12.92
N GLU A 171 3.31 -10.18 14.05
CA GLU A 171 3.29 -11.14 15.15
C GLU A 171 1.90 -11.29 15.77
N SER A 172 1.22 -10.16 16.00
CA SER A 172 -0.13 -10.12 16.54
C SER A 172 -1.12 -10.89 15.66
N TYR A 173 -1.08 -10.66 14.33
CA TYR A 173 -1.96 -11.38 13.41
C TYR A 173 -1.53 -12.83 13.17
N THR A 174 -0.24 -13.12 13.17
CA THR A 174 0.29 -14.49 13.11
C THR A 174 -0.26 -15.32 14.27
N ALA A 175 -0.21 -14.77 15.49
CA ALA A 175 -0.79 -15.39 16.67
C ALA A 175 -2.32 -15.51 16.58
N LYS A 176 -3.01 -14.41 16.21
CA LYS A 176 -4.47 -14.37 16.07
C LYS A 176 -5.00 -15.46 15.13
N TYR A 177 -4.33 -15.67 14.00
CA TYR A 177 -4.77 -16.63 12.98
C TYR A 177 -4.07 -18.00 13.08
N GLY A 178 -3.21 -18.22 14.08
CA GLY A 178 -2.48 -19.48 14.26
C GLY A 178 -1.58 -19.84 13.06
N LEU A 179 -0.98 -18.84 12.42
CA LEU A 179 -0.13 -19.05 11.24
C LEU A 179 1.29 -19.43 11.65
N ASN A 180 1.95 -20.23 10.80
CA ASN A 180 3.39 -20.49 10.92
C ASN A 180 4.14 -19.75 9.81
N VAL A 181 4.54 -18.51 10.08
CA VAL A 181 5.28 -17.67 9.12
C VAL A 181 6.78 -17.83 9.37
N PRO A 182 7.56 -18.34 8.40
CA PRO A 182 9.00 -18.55 8.58
C PRO A 182 9.74 -17.22 8.75
N VAL A 183 10.59 -17.14 9.77
CA VAL A 183 11.45 -15.98 10.07
C VAL A 183 12.83 -16.45 10.54
N ASP A 184 13.88 -15.76 10.11
CA ASP A 184 15.22 -15.97 10.64
C ASP A 184 15.32 -15.32 12.02
N LYS A 185 15.29 -16.16 13.06
CA LYS A 185 15.34 -15.72 14.47
C LYS A 185 16.61 -14.94 14.81
N LYS A 186 17.74 -15.17 14.12
CA LYS A 186 18.98 -14.41 14.36
C LYS A 186 18.82 -12.99 13.83
N ILE A 187 18.33 -12.83 12.61
CA ILE A 187 18.10 -11.52 12.00
C ILE A 187 17.01 -10.77 12.75
N GLN A 188 15.92 -11.44 13.13
CA GLN A 188 14.86 -10.86 13.95
C GLN A 188 15.40 -10.28 15.26
N LYS A 189 16.23 -11.04 15.98
CA LYS A 189 16.84 -10.57 17.23
C LYS A 189 17.75 -9.35 17.01
N SER A 190 18.56 -9.35 15.95
CA SER A 190 19.39 -8.19 15.59
C SER A 190 18.53 -6.97 15.23
N PHE A 191 17.41 -7.18 14.53
CA PHE A 191 16.46 -6.13 14.18
C PHE A 191 15.82 -5.51 15.43
N GLU A 192 15.27 -6.33 16.34
CA GLU A 192 14.67 -5.86 17.60
C GLU A 192 15.66 -5.07 18.45
N LEU A 193 16.90 -5.57 18.58
CA LEU A 193 17.96 -4.87 19.30
C LEU A 193 18.27 -3.52 18.64
N THR A 194 18.37 -3.48 17.31
CA THR A 194 18.67 -2.24 16.58
C THR A 194 17.54 -1.23 16.71
N ALA A 195 16.28 -1.65 16.54
CA ALA A 195 15.11 -0.78 16.65
C ALA A 195 14.94 -0.21 18.06
N ASN A 196 15.13 -1.03 19.09
CA ASN A 196 15.09 -0.59 20.49
C ASN A 196 16.24 0.35 20.84
N ASN A 197 17.44 0.10 20.32
CA ASN A 197 18.56 1.00 20.57
C ASN A 197 18.39 2.33 19.83
N PHE A 198 17.82 2.35 18.64
CA PHE A 198 17.50 3.60 17.93
C PHE A 198 16.46 4.44 18.68
N SER A 199 15.42 3.82 19.25
CA SER A 199 14.45 4.53 20.08
C SER A 199 15.06 5.10 21.38
N ILE A 200 16.22 4.59 21.81
CA ILE A 200 16.98 5.05 22.98
C ILE A 200 18.07 6.06 22.62
N SER A 201 18.68 5.99 21.43
CA SER A 201 19.87 6.78 21.05
C SER A 201 19.61 7.94 20.08
N GLY A 202 18.45 7.99 19.43
CA GLY A 202 18.10 9.05 18.47
C GLY A 202 17.55 10.34 19.11
N PHE A 203 17.60 11.44 18.36
CA PHE A 203 16.91 12.71 18.67
C PHE A 203 15.38 12.56 18.84
N GLU A 204 14.80 11.42 18.45
CA GLU A 204 13.39 11.06 18.64
C GLU A 204 13.14 10.21 19.91
N SER A 205 14.15 10.00 20.76
CA SER A 205 13.95 9.30 22.03
C SER A 205 13.05 10.12 22.96
N ARG A 206 12.01 9.47 23.53
CA ARG A 206 11.12 10.07 24.53
C ARG A 206 11.84 10.49 25.82
N HIS A 207 13.10 10.05 25.99
CA HIS A 207 13.96 10.40 27.10
C HIS A 207 15.25 10.99 26.51
N GLY A 208 15.55 12.26 26.81
CA GLY A 208 16.66 13.00 26.21
C GLY A 208 18.02 12.28 26.24
N PHE A 209 18.96 12.82 25.44
CA PHE A 209 20.30 12.28 25.19
C PHE A 209 20.99 11.70 26.43
N LYS A 210 21.28 10.38 26.42
CA LYS A 210 22.11 9.73 27.44
C LYS A 210 23.55 9.60 26.97
N GLN A 211 24.46 10.25 27.69
CA GLN A 211 25.89 10.41 27.40
C GLN A 211 26.73 9.11 27.55
N GLN A 212 26.12 7.96 27.86
CA GLN A 212 26.81 6.68 28.00
C GLN A 212 26.08 5.58 27.21
N ALA A 213 26.44 5.42 25.94
CA ALA A 213 26.15 4.19 25.21
C ALA A 213 27.28 3.20 25.50
N LYS A 214 27.01 2.12 26.25
CA LYS A 214 27.89 0.95 26.24
C LYS A 214 28.02 0.48 24.80
N GLU A 215 29.24 0.30 24.30
CA GLU A 215 29.51 -0.27 22.97
C GLU A 215 28.83 -1.64 22.86
N ILE A 216 27.82 -1.74 21.99
CA ILE A 216 27.05 -2.97 21.80
C ILE A 216 27.76 -3.80 20.72
N LYS A 217 28.26 -4.98 21.10
CA LYS A 217 29.00 -5.91 20.23
C LYS A 217 28.13 -6.63 19.18
N THR A 218 26.85 -6.30 19.07
CA THR A 218 25.93 -6.94 18.12
C THR A 218 25.86 -6.09 16.85
N ALA A 219 26.01 -6.71 15.68
CA ALA A 219 25.94 -6.01 14.40
C ALA A 219 24.60 -5.24 14.30
N SER A 220 24.68 -3.91 14.34
CA SER A 220 23.52 -3.05 14.13
C SER A 220 23.11 -3.11 12.67
N LEU A 221 21.83 -3.31 12.41
CA LEU A 221 21.30 -3.21 11.05
C LEU A 221 21.26 -1.74 10.61
N THR A 222 21.54 -1.48 9.34
CA THR A 222 21.22 -0.21 8.69
C THR A 222 19.72 -0.10 8.47
N ILE A 223 19.23 1.11 8.20
CA ILE A 223 17.80 1.32 7.92
C ILE A 223 17.34 0.53 6.69
N ASP A 224 18.19 0.39 5.68
CA ASP A 224 17.91 -0.37 4.46
C ASP A 224 17.87 -1.87 4.71
N GLU A 225 18.75 -2.39 5.58
CA GLU A 225 18.69 -3.79 6.03
C GLU A 225 17.44 -4.05 6.87
N GLY A 226 17.08 -3.12 7.75
CA GLY A 226 15.82 -3.16 8.50
C GLY A 226 14.61 -3.21 7.58
N TYR A 227 14.58 -2.34 6.55
CA TYR A 227 13.53 -2.34 5.54
C TYR A 227 13.47 -3.67 4.76
N LYS A 228 14.62 -4.20 4.31
CA LYS A 228 14.68 -5.48 3.57
C LYS A 228 14.17 -6.64 4.43
N PHE A 229 14.54 -6.67 5.71
CA PHE A 229 14.04 -7.67 6.65
C PHE A 229 12.52 -7.57 6.82
N ILE A 230 12.00 -6.38 7.14
CA ILE A 230 10.59 -6.21 7.49
C ILE A 230 9.66 -6.37 6.28
N SER A 231 10.05 -5.84 5.12
CA SER A 231 9.32 -6.06 3.86
C SER A 231 9.32 -7.54 3.46
N GLY A 232 10.45 -8.23 3.63
CA GLY A 232 10.53 -9.67 3.41
C GLY A 232 9.67 -10.48 4.38
N TYR A 233 9.58 -10.08 5.65
CA TYR A 233 8.72 -10.74 6.63
C TYR A 233 7.23 -10.50 6.35
N ALA A 234 6.86 -9.26 6.01
CA ALA A 234 5.50 -8.91 5.59
C ALA A 234 5.06 -9.69 4.35
N LYS A 235 5.93 -9.80 3.32
CA LYS A 235 5.67 -10.61 2.13
C LYS A 235 5.43 -12.08 2.47
N ARG A 236 6.25 -12.66 3.37
CA ARG A 236 6.06 -14.04 3.84
C ARG A 236 4.74 -14.21 4.57
N TYR A 237 4.38 -13.28 5.47
CA TYR A 237 3.09 -13.29 6.15
C TYR A 237 1.93 -13.28 5.15
N LEU A 238 1.93 -12.32 4.21
CA LEU A 238 0.90 -12.18 3.20
C LEU A 238 0.79 -13.44 2.33
N SER A 239 1.92 -14.02 1.90
CA SER A 239 1.92 -15.27 1.13
C SER A 239 1.42 -16.48 1.94
N THR A 240 1.71 -16.56 3.24
CA THR A 240 1.19 -17.62 4.10
C THR A 240 -0.32 -17.47 4.32
N ARG A 241 -0.84 -16.24 4.41
CA ARG A 241 -2.24 -15.95 4.70
C ARG A 241 -3.14 -15.98 3.46
N PHE A 242 -2.67 -15.45 2.34
CA PHE A 242 -3.44 -15.19 1.11
C PHE A 242 -2.86 -15.91 -0.12
N GLY A 243 -1.90 -16.82 0.08
CA GLY A 243 -1.21 -17.53 -0.99
C GLY A 243 -0.15 -16.68 -1.71
N PRO A 244 0.76 -17.32 -2.47
CA PRO A 244 1.88 -16.64 -3.11
C PRO A 244 1.47 -15.58 -4.15
N THR A 245 0.27 -15.71 -4.72
CA THR A 245 -0.29 -14.77 -5.70
C THR A 245 -1.18 -13.68 -5.06
N LEU A 246 -1.37 -13.71 -3.74
CA LEU A 246 -2.26 -12.81 -2.98
C LEU A 246 -3.73 -12.88 -3.41
N ARG A 247 -4.19 -14.03 -3.89
CA ARG A 247 -5.57 -14.24 -4.37
C ARG A 247 -6.42 -15.12 -3.45
N GLN A 248 -5.80 -15.91 -2.59
CA GLN A 248 -6.53 -16.83 -1.73
C GLN A 248 -7.28 -16.05 -0.66
N ARG A 249 -8.55 -16.39 -0.47
CA ARG A 249 -9.37 -15.82 0.59
C ARG A 249 -9.36 -16.78 1.77
N PRO A 250 -8.70 -16.43 2.87
CA PRO A 250 -8.74 -17.29 4.04
C PRO A 250 -10.17 -17.36 4.57
N THR A 251 -10.66 -18.56 4.84
CA THR A 251 -11.92 -18.76 5.56
C THR A 251 -11.87 -18.02 6.89
N LEU A 252 -12.92 -17.26 7.20
CA LEU A 252 -13.11 -16.64 8.52
C LEU A 252 -12.98 -17.74 9.59
N ARG A 253 -11.93 -17.64 10.41
CA ARG A 253 -11.78 -18.37 11.66
C ARG A 253 -11.83 -17.35 12.79
#